data_AF-A0AAU2DUF2-F1
#
_entry.id   AF-A0AAU2DUF2-F1
#
_cell.length_a   1.000
_cell.length_b   1.000
_cell.length_c   1.000
_cell.angle_alpha   90.00
_cell.angle_beta   90.00
_cell.angle_gamma   90.00
#
_symmetry.space_group_name_H-M   'P 1'
#
loop_
_entity.id
_entity.type
_entity.pdbx_description
1 polymer ?
#
loop_
_entity_poly.entity_id
_entity_poly.type
_entity_poly.pdbx_seq_one_letter_code
_entity_poly.pdbx_strand_id
1 'polypeptide(L)' 'MINGGRTIPTADGSSVTITPRGIEYDLHLRDAAGRSIATVEMNEDDVKALIAEAEAVVYE' A
#
# COMPACT_ATOMS: atom_id res chain seq x y z
N MET A 1 -14.54 -4.56 14.73
CA MET A 1 -13.95 -5.20 13.54
C MET A 1 -13.15 -4.14 12.80
N ILE A 2 -11.84 -4.10 13.00
CA ILE A 2 -10.95 -3.28 12.17
C ILE A 2 -10.46 -4.25 11.10
N ASN A 3 -11.08 -4.23 9.92
CA ASN A 3 -10.50 -4.91 8.75
C ASN A 3 -9.14 -4.27 8.53
N GLY A 4 -8.07 -5.04 8.76
CA GLY A 4 -6.68 -4.60 8.97
C GLY A 4 -5.98 -4.00 7.76
N GLY A 5 -6.60 -3.03 7.10
CA GLY A 5 -5.97 -2.23 6.06
C GLY A 5 -5.16 -1.07 6.65
N ARG A 6 -4.03 -0.75 6.01
CA ARG A 6 -3.19 0.41 6.34
C ARG A 6 -3.26 1.42 5.21
N THR A 7 -3.63 2.66 5.53
CA THR A 7 -3.60 3.78 4.58
C THR A 7 -2.39 4.66 4.85
N ILE A 8 -1.67 5.01 3.80
CA ILE A 8 -0.50 5.88 3.80
C ILE A 8 -0.87 7.13 2.99
N PRO A 9 -0.99 8.31 3.62
CA PRO A 9 -1.17 9.56 2.89
C PRO A 9 0.15 10.00 2.25
N THR A 10 0.09 10.56 1.05
CA THR A 10 1.24 11.15 0.36
C THR A 10 1.17 12.68 0.37
N ALA A 11 2.31 13.34 0.13
CA ALA A 11 2.42 14.80 0.27
C ALA A 11 1.58 15.59 -0.75
N ASP A 12 1.25 14.98 -1.89
CA ASP A 12 0.39 15.54 -2.95
C ASP A 12 -1.12 15.38 -2.66
N GLY A 13 -1.48 14.82 -1.50
CA GLY A 13 -2.86 14.54 -1.12
C GLY A 13 -3.40 13.21 -1.65
N SER A 14 -2.63 12.49 -2.46
CA SER A 14 -2.95 11.12 -2.87
C SER A 14 -2.85 10.16 -1.67
N SER A 15 -3.26 8.90 -1.87
CA SER A 15 -3.17 7.88 -0.83
C SER A 15 -2.94 6.50 -1.39
N VAL A 16 -2.20 5.70 -0.63
CA VAL A 16 -2.01 4.26 -0.86
C VAL A 16 -2.69 3.51 0.27
N THR A 17 -3.62 2.62 -0.05
CA THR A 17 -4.29 1.75 0.93
C THR A 17 -3.92 0.30 0.65
N ILE A 18 -3.32 -0.35 1.64
CA ILE A 18 -3.00 -1.77 1.61
C ILE A 18 -4.11 -2.51 2.33
N THR A 19 -4.81 -3.42 1.65
CA THR A 19 -5.90 -4.21 2.24
C THR A 19 -5.58 -5.70 2.15
N PRO A 20 -5.59 -6.45 3.26
CA PRO A 20 -5.47 -7.90 3.22
C PRO A 20 -6.66 -8.53 2.48
N ARG A 21 -6.37 -9.51 1.61
CA ARG A 21 -7.33 -10.30 0.84
C ARG A 21 -6.96 -11.78 0.96
N GLY A 22 -7.35 -12.39 2.08
CA GLY A 22 -6.94 -13.77 2.38
C GLY A 22 -5.45 -13.85 2.70
N ILE A 23 -4.67 -14.56 1.87
CA ILE A 23 -3.20 -14.64 1.96
C ILE A 23 -2.49 -13.59 1.08
N GLU A 24 -3.24 -12.86 0.27
CA GLU A 24 -2.76 -11.82 -0.63
C GLU A 24 -3.12 -10.43 -0.09
N TYR A 25 -2.67 -9.40 -0.79
CA TYR A 25 -2.86 -8.00 -0.45
C TYR A 25 -3.21 -7.19 -1.71
N ASP A 26 -4.20 -6.31 -1.58
CA ASP A 26 -4.50 -5.32 -2.60
C ASP A 26 -3.86 -3.97 -2.21
N LEU A 27 -3.04 -3.40 -3.09
CA LEU A 27 -2.57 -2.02 -3.02
C LEU A 27 -3.48 -1.13 -3.86
N HIS A 28 -4.29 -0.31 -3.22
CA HIS A 28 -5.12 0.68 -3.88
C HIS A 28 -4.41 2.03 -3.90
N LEU A 29 -4.13 2.54 -5.10
CA LEU A 29 -3.64 3.89 -5.29
C LEU A 29 -4.82 4.81 -5.64
N ARG A 30 -4.99 5.88 -4.86
CA ARG A 30 -6.03 6.90 -5.07
C ARG A 30 -5.40 8.27 -5.18
N ASP A 31 -5.93 9.09 -6.09
CA ASP A 31 -5.52 10.49 -6.20
C ASP A 31 -6.08 11.35 -5.07
N ALA A 32 -5.69 12.63 -5.03
CA ALA A 32 -6.18 13.61 -4.06
C ALA A 32 -7.70 13.85 -4.11
N ALA A 33 -8.38 13.47 -5.19
CA ALA A 33 -9.84 13.51 -5.30
C ALA A 33 -10.50 12.19 -4.83
N GLY A 34 -9.72 11.22 -4.36
CA GLY A 34 -10.17 9.91 -3.90
C GLY A 34 -10.48 8.91 -5.03
N ARG A 35 -10.19 9.26 -6.28
CA ARG A 35 -10.44 8.40 -7.45
C ARG A 35 -9.39 7.30 -7.50
N SER A 36 -9.82 6.08 -7.81
CA SER A 36 -8.91 4.95 -8.01
C SER A 36 -8.05 5.19 -9.24
N ILE A 37 -6.74 5.22 -9.07
CA ILE A 37 -5.77 5.28 -10.16
C ILE A 37 -5.42 3.85 -10.59
N ALA A 38 -5.12 2.98 -9.62
CA ALA A 38 -4.73 1.60 -9.85
C ALA A 38 -5.05 0.73 -8.63
N THR A 39 -5.24 -0.57 -8.87
CA THR A 39 -5.18 -1.61 -7.85
C THR A 39 -4.12 -2.62 -8.28
N VAL A 40 -3.18 -2.91 -7.41
CA VAL A 40 -2.13 -3.91 -7.62
C VAL A 40 -2.36 -5.05 -6.65
N GLU A 41 -2.45 -6.27 -7.17
CA GLU A 41 -2.51 -7.49 -6.36
C GLU A 41 -1.08 -7.93 -6.02
N MET A 42 -0.81 -8.22 -4.75
CA MET A 42 0.50 -8.62 -4.24
C MET A 42 0.36 -9.85 -3.34
N ASN A 43 1.30 -10.78 -3.42
CA ASN A 43 1.38 -11.88 -2.46
C ASN A 43 2.22 -11.46 -1.23
N GLU A 44 2.34 -12.35 -0.26
CA GLU A 44 3.10 -12.10 0.99
C GLU A 44 4.58 -11.78 0.74
N ASP A 45 5.21 -12.45 -0.23
CA ASP A 45 6.63 -12.25 -0.56
C ASP A 45 6.86 -10.88 -1.21
N ASP A 46 5.94 -10.46 -2.10
CA ASP A 46 5.97 -9.13 -2.73
C ASP A 46 5.86 -8.01 -1.68
N VAL A 47 4.97 -8.18 -0.70
CA VAL A 47 4.81 -7.21 0.41
C VAL A 47 6.05 -7.15 1.29
N LYS A 48 6.66 -8.31 1.60
CA LYS A 48 7.92 -8.34 2.36
C LYS A 48 9.05 -7.64 1.61
N ALA A 49 9.18 -7.88 0.31
CA ALA A 49 10.18 -7.22 -0.53
C ALA A 49 9.97 -5.69 -0.55
N LEU A 50 8.73 -5.24 -0.72
CA LEU A 50 8.38 -3.82 -0.73
C LEU A 50 8.73 -3.13 0.60
N ILE A 51 8.43 -3.78 1.74
CA ILE A 51 8.77 -3.25 3.07
C ILE A 51 10.28 -3.20 3.27
N ALA A 52 11.00 -4.26 2.89
CA ALA A 52 12.46 -4.31 3.03
C ALA A 52 13.17 -3.21 2.23
N GLU A 53 12.72 -2.94 1.00
CA GLU A 53 13.24 -1.85 0.17
C GLU A 53 12.95 -0.49 0.81
N ALA A 54 11.73 -0.27 1.29
CA ALA A 54 11.36 0.99 1.94
C ALA A 54 12.18 1.28 3.22
N GLU A 55 12.49 0.25 4.00
CA GLU A 55 13.34 0.38 5.19
C GLU A 55 14.82 0.63 4.85
N ALA A 56 15.31 0.08 3.73
CA ALA A 56 16.68 0.32 3.27
C ALA A 56 16.94 1.79 2.88
N VAL A 57 15.92 2.49 2.38
CA VAL A 57 16.02 3.92 1.97
C VAL A 57 16.20 4.88 3.15
N VAL A 58 16.02 4.44 4.41
CA VAL A 58 16.13 5.30 5.60
C VAL A 58 17.60 5.56 6.01
N TYR A 59 18.59 4.94 5.35
CA TYR A 59 20.00 4.99 5.74
C TYR A 59 20.98 5.46 4.65
N GLU A 60 20.60 6.46 3.84
CA GLU A 60 21.54 7.18 2.96
C GLU A 60 21.52 8.70 3.17
#